data_AF-A0A8S3I215-F1
#
_entry.id   AF-A0A8S3I215-F1
#
_cell.length_a   1.000
_cell.length_b   1.000
_cell.length_c   1.000
_cell.angle_alpha   90.00
_cell.angle_beta   90.00
_cell.angle_gamma   90.00
#
_symmetry.space_group_name_H-M   'P 1'
#
loop_
_entity.id
_entity.type
_entity.pdbx_description
1 polymer ?
#
loop_
_entity_poly.entity_id
_entity_poly.type
_entity_poly.pdbx_seq_one_letter_code
_entity_poly.pdbx_strand_id
1 'polypeptide(L)'
;MYRFANTFSRTTSPLIQHVARRSLAKEIKFGSDARVLMLQGVDILADAVAVTMGPKGRNVILEQSWGSPKITKDGVTVAKGIELKDKFQNIGAKLVQDVANNTNEEAGM
;
A
#
# COMPACT_ATOMS: atom_id res chain seq x y z
N MET A 1 61.18 42.70 -2.74
CA MET A 1 60.58 41.39 -2.38
C MET A 1 59.93 41.59 -1.01
N TYR A 2 58.63 41.52 -0.74
CA TYR A 2 57.46 40.90 -1.39
C TYR A 2 56.22 41.80 -1.31
N ARG A 3 55.26 41.51 -2.20
CA ARG A 3 54.03 42.23 -2.58
C ARG A 3 52.88 41.99 -1.57
N PHE A 4 52.13 43.03 -1.23
CA PHE A 4 50.73 42.92 -0.77
C PHE A 4 49.90 43.92 -1.57
N ALA A 5 48.94 43.42 -2.35
CA ALA A 5 47.92 44.23 -3.00
C ALA A 5 46.59 43.50 -2.90
N ASN A 6 45.66 44.16 -2.20
CA ASN A 6 44.26 43.82 -2.15
C ASN A 6 43.64 44.12 -3.53
N THR A 7 42.97 43.17 -4.17
CA THR A 7 42.11 43.44 -5.32
C THR A 7 40.82 42.64 -5.21
N PHE A 8 39.74 43.39 -5.06
CA PHE A 8 38.36 42.98 -5.17
C PHE A 8 38.10 42.45 -6.59
N SER A 9 37.60 41.23 -6.71
CA SER A 9 37.01 40.75 -7.96
C SER A 9 35.66 40.09 -7.68
N ARG A 10 34.62 40.70 -8.22
CA ARG A 10 33.30 40.10 -8.43
C ARG A 10 33.45 38.85 -9.29
N THR A 11 32.66 37.80 -9.04
CA THR A 11 31.76 37.18 -10.05
C THR A 11 31.03 35.93 -9.53
N THR A 12 29.70 35.96 -9.70
CA THR A 12 28.76 34.87 -10.00
C THR A 12 28.48 33.74 -8.98
N SER A 13 27.32 33.86 -8.31
CA SER A 13 26.40 32.73 -8.09
C SER A 13 25.90 32.22 -9.47
N PRO A 14 25.54 30.94 -9.69
CA PRO A 14 24.54 30.21 -8.90
C PRO A 14 24.77 28.70 -8.79
N LEU A 15 24.71 28.12 -7.58
CA LEU A 15 24.35 26.71 -7.45
C LEU A 15 23.19 26.61 -6.47
N ILE A 16 22.00 26.79 -7.04
CA ILE A 16 20.78 26.17 -6.58
C ILE A 16 21.13 24.73 -6.22
N GLN A 17 21.23 24.47 -4.91
CA GLN A 17 21.14 23.13 -4.36
C GLN A 17 19.90 22.52 -4.99
N HIS A 18 20.12 21.61 -5.94
CA HIS A 18 19.06 20.84 -6.53
C HIS A 18 18.31 20.20 -5.37
N VAL A 19 17.10 20.71 -5.14
CA VAL A 19 16.06 20.08 -4.34
C VAL A 19 16.15 18.60 -4.66
N ALA A 20 16.54 17.81 -3.67
CA ALA A 20 16.54 16.37 -3.76
C ALA A 20 15.16 15.97 -4.29
N ARG A 21 15.08 15.68 -5.60
CA ARG A 21 13.93 15.00 -6.18
C ARG A 21 13.91 13.68 -5.43
N ARG A 22 13.06 13.59 -4.41
CA ARG A 22 12.60 12.32 -3.88
C ARG A 22 11.82 11.64 -5.00
N SER A 23 12.51 11.13 -6.01
CA SER A 23 11.92 10.14 -6.90
C SER A 23 11.96 8.84 -6.14
N LEU A 24 10.82 8.40 -5.61
CA LEU A 24 10.63 7.01 -5.24
C LEU A 24 10.86 6.20 -6.51
N ALA A 25 11.96 5.45 -6.57
CA ALA A 25 12.21 4.51 -7.65
C ALA A 25 11.03 3.52 -7.69
N LYS A 26 10.42 3.36 -8.87
CA LYS A 26 9.29 2.44 -9.07
C LYS A 26 9.83 1.08 -9.46
N GLU A 27 9.43 0.05 -8.74
CA GLU A 27 9.65 -1.33 -9.16
C GLU A 27 8.58 -1.70 -10.18
N ILE A 28 8.98 -2.32 -11.29
CA ILE A 28 8.09 -2.70 -12.38
C ILE A 28 8.28 -4.19 -12.66
N LYS A 29 7.18 -4.94 -12.61
CA LYS A 29 7.13 -6.37 -12.95
C LYS A 29 6.16 -6.57 -14.12
N PHE A 30 6.44 -7.54 -14.97
CA PHE A 30 5.67 -7.81 -16.18
C PHE A 30 5.25 -9.28 -16.27
N GLY A 31 4.25 -9.55 -17.11
CA GLY A 31 3.92 -10.90 -17.53
C GLY A 31 3.40 -11.81 -16.42
N SER A 32 3.85 -13.07 -16.43
CA SER A 32 3.45 -14.11 -15.47
C SER A 32 3.78 -13.73 -14.04
N ASP A 33 4.97 -13.19 -13.80
CA ASP A 33 5.51 -13.06 -12.45
C ASP A 33 4.73 -12.01 -11.65
N ALA A 34 4.32 -10.92 -12.31
CA ALA A 34 3.42 -9.94 -11.73
C ALA A 34 2.04 -10.53 -11.40
N ARG A 35 1.48 -11.35 -12.31
CA ARG A 35 0.17 -11.99 -12.12
C ARG A 35 0.18 -13.02 -10.99
N VAL A 36 1.25 -13.80 -10.85
CA VAL A 36 1.39 -14.77 -9.76
C VAL A 36 1.41 -14.06 -8.41
N LEU A 37 2.16 -12.96 -8.28
CA LEU A 37 2.18 -12.18 -7.04
C LEU A 37 0.81 -11.55 -6.75
N MET A 38 0.15 -10.99 -7.75
CA MET A 38 -1.21 -10.44 -7.55
C MET A 38 -2.20 -11.53 -7.15
N LEU A 39 -2.16 -12.70 -7.80
CA LEU A 39 -3.03 -13.83 -7.50
C LEU A 39 -2.84 -14.32 -6.06
N GLN A 40 -1.60 -14.43 -5.59
CA GLN A 40 -1.33 -14.76 -4.18
C GLN A 40 -2.01 -13.78 -3.21
N GLY A 41 -1.98 -12.49 -3.53
CA GLY A 41 -2.67 -11.49 -2.71
C GLY A 41 -4.19 -11.62 -2.73
N VAL A 42 -4.75 -11.95 -3.88
CA VAL A 42 -6.18 -12.27 -4.04
C VAL A 42 -6.56 -13.48 -3.20
N ASP A 43 -5.79 -14.57 -3.30
CA ASP A 43 -6.07 -15.83 -2.60
C ASP A 43 -6.04 -15.63 -1.08
N ILE A 44 -5.05 -14.92 -0.54
CA ILE A 44 -4.95 -14.62 0.90
C ILE A 44 -6.20 -13.89 1.40
N LEU A 45 -6.68 -12.89 0.65
CA LEU A 45 -7.87 -12.13 1.04
C LEU A 45 -9.13 -12.98 0.88
N ALA A 46 -9.24 -13.74 -0.20
CA ALA A 46 -10.39 -14.61 -0.47
C ALA A 46 -10.55 -15.70 0.61
N ASP A 47 -9.45 -16.36 0.99
CA ASP A 47 -9.47 -17.39 2.03
C ASP A 47 -9.92 -16.82 3.39
N ALA A 48 -9.48 -15.62 3.72
CA ALA A 48 -9.87 -14.95 4.97
C ALA A 48 -11.35 -14.52 4.98
N VAL A 49 -11.92 -14.15 3.83
CA VAL A 49 -13.34 -13.76 3.72
C VAL A 49 -14.25 -15.00 3.62
N ALA A 50 -13.81 -16.04 2.91
CA ALA A 50 -14.61 -17.23 2.66
C ALA A 50 -15.03 -17.94 3.96
N VAL A 51 -14.20 -17.90 5.00
CA VAL A 51 -14.54 -18.52 6.30
C VAL A 51 -15.73 -17.87 6.99
N THR A 52 -16.08 -16.62 6.65
CA THR A 52 -17.21 -15.92 7.27
C THR A 52 -18.53 -16.14 6.52
N MET A 53 -18.51 -16.83 5.38
CA MET A 53 -19.69 -16.98 4.53
C MET A 53 -20.72 -17.98 5.09
N GLY A 54 -22.00 -17.65 4.88
CA GLY A 54 -23.14 -18.52 5.17
C GLY A 54 -23.54 -18.59 6.65
N PRO A 55 -24.64 -19.29 6.97
CA PRO A 55 -25.18 -19.36 8.33
C PRO A 55 -24.25 -20.05 9.34
N LYS A 56 -23.30 -20.85 8.85
CA LYS A 56 -22.26 -21.52 9.66
C LYS A 56 -20.88 -20.84 9.54
N GLY A 57 -20.83 -19.60 9.06
CA GLY A 57 -19.61 -18.81 8.98
C GLY A 57 -18.91 -18.70 10.34
N ARG A 58 -17.59 -18.77 10.32
CA ARG A 58 -16.71 -18.67 11.49
C ARG A 58 -16.34 -17.21 11.75
N ASN A 59 -15.89 -16.96 12.98
CA ASN A 59 -15.40 -15.65 13.37
C ASN A 59 -13.98 -15.44 12.87
N VAL A 60 -13.71 -14.23 12.40
CA VAL A 60 -12.36 -13.72 12.12
C VAL A 60 -12.02 -12.68 13.18
N ILE A 61 -10.78 -12.71 13.67
CA ILE A 61 -10.27 -11.78 14.67
C ILE A 61 -9.35 -10.80 13.94
N LEU A 62 -9.64 -9.51 14.08
CA LEU A 62 -8.88 -8.42 13.50
C LEU A 62 -8.18 -7.63 14.61
N GLU A 63 -6.88 -7.40 14.43
CA GLU A 63 -6.11 -6.52 15.31
C GLU A 63 -6.57 -5.06 15.12
N GLN A 64 -6.68 -4.33 16.22
CA GLN A 64 -6.93 -2.89 16.21
C GLN A 64 -5.75 -2.17 16.85
N SER A 65 -5.38 -1.00 16.35
CA SER A 65 -4.23 -0.24 16.85
C SER A 65 -4.37 0.22 18.31
N TRP A 66 -5.57 0.14 18.87
CA TRP A 66 -5.87 0.47 20.26
C TRP A 66 -7.10 -0.31 20.72
N GLY A 67 -7.12 -0.66 22.01
CA GLY A 67 -8.25 -1.39 22.62
C GLY A 67 -8.18 -2.91 22.43
N SER A 68 -9.36 -3.55 22.44
CA SER A 68 -9.51 -5.00 22.28
C SER A 68 -9.61 -5.37 20.78
N PRO A 69 -9.20 -6.59 20.38
CA PRO A 69 -9.33 -7.03 19.00
C PRO A 69 -10.80 -7.12 18.56
N LYS A 70 -11.07 -6.82 17.30
CA LYS A 70 -12.42 -6.89 16.73
C LYS A 70 -12.72 -8.30 16.24
N ILE A 71 -13.76 -8.92 16.78
CA ILE A 71 -14.24 -10.24 16.34
C ILE A 71 -15.44 -10.01 15.42
N THR A 72 -15.40 -10.53 14.18
CA THR A 72 -16.46 -10.30 13.20
C THR A 72 -16.73 -11.52 12.32
N LYS A 73 -17.95 -11.61 11.78
CA LYS A 73 -18.35 -12.50 10.68
C LYS A 73 -18.71 -11.73 9.40
N ASP A 74 -18.55 -10.41 9.42
CA ASP A 74 -18.78 -9.59 8.25
C ASP A 74 -17.55 -9.64 7.32
N GLY A 75 -17.74 -10.26 6.16
CA GLY A 75 -16.70 -10.42 5.15
C GLY A 75 -16.19 -9.08 4.59
N VAL A 76 -17.03 -8.05 4.52
CA VAL A 76 -16.63 -6.72 4.04
C VAL A 76 -15.69 -6.05 5.05
N THR A 77 -16.01 -6.12 6.34
CA THR A 77 -15.10 -5.67 7.40
C THR A 77 -13.79 -6.46 7.40
N VAL A 78 -13.82 -7.78 7.16
CA VAL A 78 -12.59 -8.60 7.08
C VAL A 78 -11.72 -8.14 5.91
N ALA A 79 -12.28 -7.99 4.72
CA ALA A 79 -11.55 -7.50 3.54
C ALA A 79 -10.93 -6.12 3.81
N LYS A 80 -11.62 -5.25 4.57
CA LYS A 80 -11.10 -3.92 4.95
C LYS A 80 -9.92 -3.95 5.91
N GLY A 81 -9.81 -4.97 6.74
CA GLY A 81 -8.75 -5.10 7.74
C GLY A 81 -7.45 -5.70 7.20
N ILE A 82 -7.43 -6.23 5.98
CA ILE A 82 -6.27 -6.94 5.42
C ILE A 82 -5.39 -5.96 4.63
N GLU A 83 -4.12 -5.93 4.99
CA GLU A 83 -3.07 -5.24 4.24
C GLU A 83 -1.84 -6.13 4.15
N LEU A 84 -1.31 -6.30 2.94
CA LEU A 84 -0.18 -7.18 2.67
C LEU A 84 1.12 -6.38 2.57
N LYS A 85 2.20 -6.93 3.11
CA LYS A 85 3.52 -6.28 3.12
C LYS A 85 4.13 -6.19 1.72
N ASP A 86 3.94 -7.21 0.89
CA ASP A 86 4.40 -7.18 -0.50
C ASP A 86 3.47 -6.30 -1.35
N LYS A 87 4.05 -5.36 -2.09
CA LYS A 87 3.28 -4.36 -2.85
C LYS A 87 2.46 -4.99 -3.96
N PHE A 88 2.97 -6.02 -4.65
CA PHE A 88 2.29 -6.64 -5.79
C PHE A 88 1.14 -7.52 -5.33
N GLN A 89 1.35 -8.29 -4.25
CA GLN A 89 0.27 -9.00 -3.56
C GLN A 89 -0.79 -8.02 -3.06
N ASN A 90 -0.37 -6.92 -2.40
CA ASN A 90 -1.31 -5.94 -1.87
C ASN A 90 -2.15 -5.29 -2.98
N ILE A 91 -1.59 -5.03 -4.16
CA ILE A 91 -2.37 -4.55 -5.31
C ILE A 91 -3.49 -5.55 -5.65
N GLY A 92 -3.19 -6.85 -5.73
CA GLY A 92 -4.20 -7.88 -5.97
C GLY A 92 -5.30 -7.90 -4.90
N ALA A 93 -4.91 -7.88 -3.63
CA ALA A 93 -5.84 -7.83 -2.50
C ALA A 93 -6.73 -6.57 -2.54
N LYS A 94 -6.15 -5.39 -2.82
CA LYS A 94 -6.91 -4.12 -2.91
C LYS A 94 -7.96 -4.14 -4.02
N LEU A 95 -7.66 -4.73 -5.17
CA LEU A 95 -8.65 -4.84 -6.25
C LEU A 95 -9.89 -5.63 -5.82
N VAL A 96 -9.71 -6.71 -5.07
CA VAL A 96 -10.84 -7.53 -4.56
C VAL A 96 -11.59 -6.80 -3.44
N GLN A 97 -10.85 -6.09 -2.59
CA GLN A 97 -11.43 -5.22 -1.57
C GLN A 97 -12.35 -4.16 -2.21
N ASP A 98 -11.94 -3.56 -3.31
CA ASP A 98 -12.74 -2.56 -4.03
C ASP A 98 -14.01 -3.18 -4.64
N VAL A 99 -13.93 -4.39 -5.20
CA VAL A 99 -15.11 -5.13 -5.67
C VAL A 99 -16.09 -5.38 -4.52
N ALA A 100 -15.59 -5.85 -3.36
CA ALA A 100 -16.42 -6.09 -2.19
C ALA A 100 -17.08 -4.81 -1.67
N ASN A 101 -16.35 -3.68 -1.67
CA ASN A 101 -16.89 -2.38 -1.28
C ASN A 101 -18.00 -1.91 -2.23
N ASN A 102 -17.77 -2.00 -3.54
CA ASN A 102 -18.75 -1.60 -4.54
C ASN A 102 -20.04 -2.43 -4.42
N THR A 103 -19.91 -3.75 -4.23
CA THR A 103 -21.08 -4.61 -4.00
C THR A 103 -21.83 -4.22 -2.73
N ASN A 104 -21.11 -3.85 -1.66
CA ASN A 104 -21.75 -3.39 -0.42
C ASN A 104 -22.48 -2.06 -0.61
N GLU A 105 -21.91 -1.12 -1.38
CA GLU A 105 -22.54 0.16 -1.70
C GLU A 105 -23.80 0.00 -2.57
N GLU A 106 -23.76 -0.89 -3.58
CA GLU A 106 -24.90 -1.17 -4.45
C GLU A 106 -26.02 -1.92 -3.72
N ALA A 107 -25.67 -2.94 -2.92
CA ALA A 107 -26.63 -3.74 -2.16
C ALA A 107 -27.17 -3.02 -0.91
N GLY A 108 -26.45 -2.02 -0.40
CA GLY A 108 -26.89 -1.18 0.72
C GLY A 108 -26.99 -1.91 2.06
N MET A 109 -26.27 -3.02 2.26
CA MET A 109 -26.18 -3.71 3.56
C MET A 109 -25.13 -3.10 4.48
#